data_AF-A0A9P5WD37-F1
#
_entry.id   AF-A0A9P5WD37-F1
#
_cell.length_a   1.000
_cell.length_b   1.000
_cell.length_c   1.000
_cell.angle_alpha   90.00
_cell.angle_beta   90.00
_cell.angle_gamma   90.00
#
_symmetry.space_group_name_H-M   'P 1'
#
loop_
_entity.id
_entity.type
_entity.pdbx_description
1 polymer ?
#
loop_
_entity_poly.entity_id
_entity_poly.type
_entity_poly.pdbx_seq_one_letter_code
_entity_poly.pdbx_strand_id
1 'polypeptide(L)'
;WRYFRVPGNRICWRVNVQLQAESFEQSDAFKNSDWGSESSGSIEEDWRAFKLPLGPNNSHITIGDLINATESHNITKVMLEEKLYTTWHHGRTVLMGDACHKMLPTAGRGAVNAILDAAILANSIYEIAKDATYPNIRSAFKEYYNERFPQAKADLESSKRMASLSSGQFFMFRGGNLPVIE
;
A
#
# COMPACT_ATOMS: atom_id res chain seq x y z
N TRP A 1 -14.46 -8.98 2.41
CA TRP A 1 -14.51 -8.28 1.10
C TRP A 1 -15.31 -6.98 1.25
N ARG A 2 -15.14 -6.00 0.36
CA ARG A 2 -15.91 -4.73 0.28
C ARG A 2 -16.03 -4.30 -1.19
N TYR A 3 -17.05 -3.51 -1.51
CA TYR A 3 -17.20 -2.88 -2.83
C TYR A 3 -17.80 -1.48 -2.73
N PHE A 4 -17.67 -0.70 -3.80
CA PHE A 4 -18.35 0.58 -3.97
C PHE A 4 -18.68 0.80 -5.46
N ARG A 5 -19.78 1.52 -5.71
CA ARG A 5 -20.22 1.84 -7.07
C ARG A 5 -19.42 3.02 -7.62
N VAL A 6 -19.07 2.95 -8.90
CA VAL A 6 -18.43 4.04 -9.64
C VAL A 6 -19.22 4.35 -10.91
N PRO A 7 -19.11 5.58 -11.48
CA PRO A 7 -19.86 5.96 -12.67
C PRO A 7 -19.69 5.00 -13.84
N GLY A 8 -20.78 4.86 -14.63
CA GLY A 8 -20.81 4.00 -15.82
C GLY A 8 -21.19 2.54 -15.53
N ASN A 9 -22.07 2.29 -14.55
CA ASN A 9 -22.53 0.94 -14.17
C ASN A 9 -21.38 -0.02 -13.80
N ARG A 10 -20.36 0.49 -13.10
CA ARG A 10 -19.17 -0.25 -12.68
C ARG A 10 -19.10 -0.33 -11.16
N ILE A 11 -18.38 -1.33 -10.68
CA ILE A 11 -18.04 -1.47 -9.26
C ILE A 11 -16.52 -1.56 -9.11
N CYS A 12 -15.99 -0.95 -8.07
CA CYS A 12 -14.67 -1.28 -7.56
C CYS A 12 -14.85 -2.19 -6.36
N TRP A 13 -14.03 -3.23 -6.26
CA TRP A 13 -14.14 -4.23 -5.22
C TRP A 13 -12.75 -4.53 -4.64
N ARG A 14 -12.72 -4.98 -3.39
CA ARG A 14 -11.51 -5.39 -2.67
C ARG A 14 -11.81 -6.57 -1.78
N VAL A 15 -10.90 -7.54 -1.78
CA VAL A 15 -10.88 -8.66 -0.84
C VAL A 15 -9.61 -8.53 0.02
N ASN A 16 -9.74 -8.76 1.32
CA ASN A 16 -8.59 -8.91 2.22
C ASN A 16 -8.71 -10.31 2.82
N VAL A 17 -7.67 -11.12 2.68
CA VAL A 17 -7.56 -12.47 3.24
C VAL A 17 -6.28 -12.53 4.05
N GLN A 18 -6.35 -13.14 5.22
CA GLN A 18 -5.18 -13.44 6.03
C GLN A 18 -4.74 -14.87 5.71
N LEU A 19 -3.55 -15.02 5.16
CA LEU A 19 -2.97 -16.33 4.86
C LEU A 19 -2.34 -16.94 6.13
N GLN A 20 -2.31 -18.26 6.21
CA GLN A 20 -1.59 -18.97 7.29
C GLN A 20 -0.08 -18.91 7.05
N ALA A 21 0.72 -18.92 8.12
CA ALA A 21 2.17 -18.70 8.01
C ALA A 21 2.92 -19.80 7.21
N GLU A 22 2.31 -20.99 7.10
CA GLU A 22 2.89 -22.16 6.42
C GLU A 22 2.77 -22.10 4.89
N SER A 23 1.96 -21.18 4.35
CA SER A 23 1.75 -21.03 2.90
C SER A 23 2.76 -20.09 2.21
N PHE A 24 3.80 -19.64 2.91
CA PHE A 24 4.81 -18.73 2.39
C PHE A 24 6.13 -19.48 2.09
N GLU A 25 6.39 -19.77 0.83
CA GLU A 25 7.75 -20.16 0.40
C GLU A 25 8.62 -18.92 0.24
N GLN A 26 9.81 -18.93 0.84
CA GLN A 26 10.79 -17.83 0.82
C GLN A 26 11.29 -17.48 -0.61
N SER A 27 11.09 -18.40 -1.57
CA SER A 27 11.45 -18.28 -2.98
C SER A 27 10.56 -17.29 -3.77
N ASP A 28 9.38 -16.98 -3.26
CA ASP A 28 8.42 -16.05 -3.90
C ASP A 28 8.76 -14.57 -3.65
N ALA A 29 9.66 -14.27 -2.71
CA ALA A 29 9.99 -12.90 -2.29
C ALA A 29 10.96 -12.17 -3.23
N PHE A 30 11.60 -12.86 -4.19
CA PHE A 30 12.71 -12.29 -5.00
C PHE A 30 12.47 -12.27 -6.51
N LYS A 31 11.27 -12.65 -6.99
CA LYS A 31 10.94 -12.60 -8.41
C LYS A 31 10.42 -11.20 -8.76
N ASN A 32 11.30 -10.34 -9.26
CA ASN A 32 11.05 -8.98 -9.80
C ASN A 32 10.03 -8.91 -10.98
N SER A 33 9.15 -9.90 -11.18
CA SER A 33 8.06 -9.88 -12.16
C SER A 33 6.82 -9.13 -11.65
N ASP A 34 6.97 -8.30 -10.61
CA ASP A 34 5.93 -7.65 -9.79
C ASP A 34 4.94 -6.73 -10.52
N TRP A 35 5.07 -6.59 -11.84
CA TRP A 35 4.22 -5.72 -12.67
C TRP A 35 3.66 -6.42 -13.92
N GLY A 36 3.86 -7.74 -14.07
CA GLY A 36 3.33 -8.51 -15.20
C GLY A 36 2.13 -9.37 -14.81
N SER A 37 1.20 -9.56 -15.76
CA SER A 37 0.05 -10.48 -15.62
C SER A 37 0.46 -11.96 -15.45
N GLU A 38 1.73 -12.27 -15.74
CA GLU A 38 2.31 -13.62 -15.64
C GLU A 38 2.58 -14.07 -14.19
N SER A 39 2.50 -13.16 -13.22
CA SER A 39 2.78 -13.42 -11.80
C SER A 39 1.54 -13.80 -10.97
N SER A 40 0.38 -14.04 -11.60
CA SER A 40 -0.83 -14.50 -10.92
C SER A 40 -0.64 -15.96 -10.44
N GLY A 41 0.16 -16.15 -9.39
CA GLY A 41 0.20 -17.38 -8.63
C GLY A 41 -1.21 -17.80 -8.25
N SER A 42 -1.45 -19.10 -8.14
CA SER A 42 -2.76 -19.70 -7.90
C SER A 42 -3.41 -19.04 -6.71
N ILE A 43 -4.28 -18.08 -6.98
CA ILE A 43 -5.22 -17.62 -5.99
C ILE A 43 -6.04 -18.92 -5.72
N GLU A 44 -5.95 -19.50 -4.51
CA GLU A 44 -6.55 -20.78 -4.08
C GLU A 44 -8.02 -21.02 -4.54
N GLU A 45 -8.42 -22.23 -4.91
CA GLU A 45 -9.79 -22.45 -5.42
C GLU A 45 -10.90 -22.08 -4.40
N ASP A 46 -10.59 -22.15 -3.10
CA ASP A 46 -11.54 -21.93 -2.02
C ASP A 46 -12.11 -20.50 -1.98
N TRP A 47 -11.32 -19.46 -2.26
CA TRP A 47 -11.87 -18.09 -2.30
C TRP A 47 -12.57 -17.78 -3.62
N ARG A 48 -12.26 -18.49 -4.73
CA ARG A 48 -13.00 -18.33 -5.99
C ARG A 48 -14.47 -18.63 -5.79
N ALA A 49 -14.77 -19.66 -4.98
CA ALA A 49 -16.11 -20.11 -4.69
C ALA A 49 -16.88 -19.21 -3.68
N PHE A 50 -16.23 -18.21 -3.08
CA PHE A 50 -16.87 -17.34 -2.09
C PHE A 50 -18.02 -16.54 -2.74
N LYS A 51 -19.25 -16.81 -2.29
CA LYS A 51 -20.47 -16.19 -2.81
C LYS A 51 -20.64 -14.76 -2.28
N LEU A 52 -21.03 -13.86 -3.18
CA LEU A 52 -21.31 -12.46 -2.91
C LEU A 52 -22.82 -12.22 -2.87
N PRO A 53 -23.31 -11.38 -1.95
CA PRO A 53 -24.68 -10.90 -1.96
C PRO A 53 -24.85 -9.78 -3.01
N LEU A 54 -24.55 -10.07 -4.28
CA LEU A 54 -24.65 -9.13 -5.40
C LEU A 54 -25.58 -9.69 -6.50
N GLY A 55 -26.51 -8.86 -6.98
CA GLY A 55 -27.38 -9.14 -8.13
C GLY A 55 -28.87 -9.32 -7.79
N PRO A 56 -29.77 -9.24 -8.78
CA PRO A 56 -31.20 -9.46 -8.58
C PRO A 56 -31.47 -10.92 -8.19
N ASN A 57 -32.37 -11.13 -7.23
CA ASN A 57 -32.84 -12.46 -6.78
C ASN A 57 -31.78 -13.39 -6.17
N ASN A 58 -30.78 -12.89 -5.43
CA ASN A 58 -29.74 -13.72 -4.83
C ASN A 58 -28.95 -14.55 -5.85
N SER A 59 -28.78 -14.05 -7.08
CA SER A 59 -27.83 -14.64 -8.03
C SER A 59 -26.47 -14.76 -7.36
N HIS A 60 -25.97 -15.98 -7.18
CA HIS A 60 -24.75 -16.27 -6.45
C HIS A 60 -23.51 -15.89 -7.28
N ILE A 61 -23.28 -14.59 -7.49
CA ILE A 61 -22.02 -14.09 -8.05
C ILE A 61 -20.91 -14.45 -7.07
N THR A 62 -19.80 -14.96 -7.55
CA THR A 62 -18.66 -15.35 -6.73
C THR A 62 -17.50 -14.36 -6.87
N ILE A 63 -16.50 -14.42 -5.97
CA ILE A 63 -15.25 -13.67 -6.18
C ILE A 63 -14.57 -14.13 -7.47
N GLY A 64 -14.66 -15.42 -7.80
CA GLY A 64 -14.17 -15.97 -9.07
C GLY A 64 -14.77 -15.26 -10.27
N ASP A 65 -16.08 -14.98 -10.24
CA ASP A 65 -16.75 -14.24 -11.31
C ASP A 65 -16.24 -12.80 -11.43
N LEU A 66 -15.99 -12.12 -10.30
CA LEU A 66 -15.41 -10.77 -10.31
C LEU A 66 -13.98 -10.75 -10.88
N ILE A 67 -13.17 -11.76 -10.56
CA ILE A 67 -11.82 -11.89 -11.11
C ILE A 67 -11.86 -12.18 -12.60
N ASN A 68 -12.72 -13.09 -13.04
CA ASN A 68 -12.85 -13.44 -14.46
C ASN A 68 -13.38 -12.25 -15.29
N ALA A 69 -14.19 -11.38 -14.69
CA ALA A 69 -14.66 -10.14 -15.30
C ALA A 69 -13.59 -9.02 -15.32
N THR A 70 -12.50 -9.16 -14.56
CA THR A 70 -11.39 -8.21 -14.56
C THR A 70 -10.44 -8.56 -15.70
N GLU A 71 -10.21 -7.62 -16.62
CA GLU A 71 -9.28 -7.83 -17.73
C GLU A 71 -7.89 -8.20 -17.20
N SER A 72 -7.26 -9.22 -17.79
CA SER A 72 -6.05 -9.84 -17.26
C SER A 72 -4.86 -8.87 -17.11
N HIS A 73 -4.76 -7.86 -17.97
CA HIS A 73 -3.73 -6.83 -17.88
C HIS A 73 -3.92 -5.84 -16.70
N ASN A 74 -5.08 -5.86 -16.05
CA ASN A 74 -5.40 -5.06 -14.86
C ASN A 74 -5.17 -5.84 -13.54
N ILE A 75 -4.70 -7.09 -13.62
CA ILE A 75 -4.41 -7.92 -12.45
C ILE A 75 -2.89 -7.95 -12.24
N THR A 76 -2.45 -7.44 -11.10
CA THR A 76 -1.03 -7.42 -10.71
C THR A 76 -0.88 -8.03 -9.33
N LYS A 77 0.06 -8.99 -9.20
CA LYS A 77 0.51 -9.46 -7.89
C LYS A 77 1.63 -8.54 -7.41
N VAL A 78 1.38 -7.81 -6.33
CA VAL A 78 2.35 -6.87 -5.75
C VAL A 78 2.70 -7.33 -4.34
N MET A 79 3.98 -7.61 -4.10
CA MET A 79 4.47 -7.76 -2.73
C MET A 79 4.65 -6.39 -2.10
N LEU A 80 3.98 -6.16 -0.97
CA LEU A 80 4.01 -4.86 -0.30
C LEU A 80 5.16 -4.83 0.71
N GLU A 81 6.07 -3.88 0.53
CA GLU A 81 7.19 -3.63 1.44
C GLU A 81 7.09 -2.24 2.06
N GLU A 82 7.55 -2.11 3.30
CA GLU A 82 7.70 -0.83 3.98
C GLU A 82 9.17 -0.51 4.23
N LYS A 83 9.57 0.73 3.97
CA LYS A 83 10.92 1.19 4.23
C LYS A 83 10.96 2.69 4.53
N LEU A 84 11.61 3.05 5.64
CA LEU A 84 11.97 4.43 5.96
C LEU A 84 13.50 4.55 5.93
N TYR A 85 14.01 5.39 5.04
CA TYR A 85 15.43 5.72 4.97
C TYR A 85 15.75 6.89 5.88
N THR A 86 16.96 6.93 6.44
CA THR A 86 17.44 8.02 7.33
C THR A 86 18.28 9.07 6.60
N THR A 87 18.61 8.84 5.33
CA THR A 87 19.39 9.76 4.50
C THR A 87 18.56 10.17 3.30
N TRP A 88 18.10 11.41 3.28
CA TRP A 88 17.24 11.93 2.20
C TRP A 88 17.96 12.94 1.30
N HIS A 89 19.17 13.34 1.65
CA HIS A 89 19.91 14.33 0.86
C HIS A 89 21.41 14.14 0.99
N HIS A 90 22.14 14.51 -0.06
CA HIS A 90 23.59 14.54 -0.09
C HIS A 90 24.08 15.56 -1.11
N GLY A 91 24.94 16.50 -0.69
CA GLY A 91 25.43 17.58 -1.55
C GLY A 91 24.28 18.40 -2.13
N ARG A 92 24.12 18.36 -3.46
CA ARG A 92 23.05 19.03 -4.22
C ARG A 92 21.90 18.09 -4.64
N THR A 93 21.86 16.88 -4.08
CA THR A 93 20.83 15.88 -4.37
C THR A 93 19.92 15.72 -3.16
N VAL A 94 18.62 15.61 -3.42
CA VAL A 94 17.57 15.40 -2.41
C VAL A 94 16.55 14.39 -2.93
N LEU A 95 16.01 13.58 -2.03
CA LEU A 95 15.03 12.53 -2.27
C LEU A 95 13.69 12.91 -1.62
N MET A 96 12.61 12.36 -2.18
CA MET A 96 11.25 12.55 -1.68
C MET A 96 10.36 11.35 -2.06
N GLY A 97 9.20 11.25 -1.42
CA GLY A 97 8.22 10.18 -1.67
C GLY A 97 8.76 8.79 -1.32
N ASP A 98 8.43 7.80 -2.15
CA ASP A 98 8.81 6.40 -1.92
C ASP A 98 10.34 6.17 -1.88
N ALA A 99 11.15 7.07 -2.46
CA ALA A 99 12.60 7.04 -2.34
C ALA A 99 13.09 7.30 -0.90
N CYS A 100 12.25 7.90 -0.06
CA CYS A 100 12.52 8.23 1.34
C CYS A 100 11.72 7.36 2.31
N HIS A 101 10.44 7.14 2.01
CA HIS A 101 9.47 6.53 2.92
C HIS A 101 8.41 5.69 2.21
N LYS A 102 8.81 4.54 1.65
CA LYS A 102 7.88 3.54 1.12
C LYS A 102 6.95 3.04 2.24
N MET A 103 5.65 3.28 2.10
CA MET A 103 4.61 2.89 3.08
C MET A 103 3.65 1.87 2.46
N LEU A 104 2.99 1.05 3.29
CA LEU A 104 1.85 0.26 2.82
C LEU A 104 0.79 1.18 2.21
N PRO A 105 0.07 0.74 1.17
CA PRO A 105 -1.04 1.48 0.54
C PRO A 105 -2.29 1.49 1.44
N THR A 106 -2.12 1.83 2.71
CA THR A 106 -3.21 2.07 3.65
C THR A 106 -3.71 3.50 3.45
N ALA A 107 -4.97 3.65 3.03
CA ALA A 107 -5.65 4.94 2.88
C ALA A 107 -4.92 6.01 2.03
N GLY A 108 -4.04 5.62 1.11
CA GLY A 108 -3.31 6.56 0.25
C GLY A 108 -2.23 7.39 0.97
N ARG A 109 -1.80 6.98 2.18
CA ARG A 109 -0.86 7.73 3.03
C ARG A 109 0.49 8.01 2.38
N GLY A 110 1.01 7.08 1.57
CA GLY A 110 2.26 7.28 0.81
C GLY A 110 2.15 8.43 -0.19
N ALA A 111 1.07 8.46 -0.99
CA ALA A 111 0.84 9.53 -1.96
C ALA A 111 0.65 10.90 -1.28
N VAL A 112 -0.09 10.96 -0.17
CA VAL A 112 -0.25 12.20 0.61
C VAL A 112 1.11 12.68 1.13
N ASN A 113 1.93 11.79 1.68
CA ASN A 113 3.26 12.16 2.17
C ASN A 113 4.20 12.63 1.04
N ALA A 114 4.16 12.00 -0.14
CA ALA A 114 4.93 12.44 -1.29
C ALA A 114 4.51 13.85 -1.76
N ILE A 115 3.23 14.19 -1.72
CA ILE A 115 2.72 15.54 -2.04
C ILE A 115 3.21 16.56 -1.00
N LEU A 116 3.17 16.21 0.29
CA LEU A 116 3.68 17.07 1.37
C LEU A 116 5.18 17.32 1.23
N ASP A 117 5.95 16.28 0.89
CA ASP A 117 7.37 16.43 0.58
C ASP A 117 7.59 17.42 -0.56
N ALA A 118 6.81 17.30 -1.64
CA ALA A 118 6.94 18.15 -2.83
C ALA A 118 6.71 19.62 -2.46
N ALA A 119 5.66 19.89 -1.70
CA ALA A 119 5.30 21.23 -1.28
C ALA A 119 6.38 21.87 -0.38
N ILE A 120 6.84 21.12 0.63
CA ILE A 120 7.84 21.63 1.58
C ILE A 120 9.19 21.80 0.88
N LEU A 121 9.62 20.84 0.05
CA LEU A 121 10.86 20.94 -0.71
C LEU A 121 10.82 22.12 -1.71
N ALA A 122 9.70 22.33 -2.39
CA ALA A 122 9.53 23.47 -3.30
C ALA A 122 9.67 24.81 -2.56
N ASN A 123 9.07 24.93 -1.36
CA ASN A 123 9.22 26.11 -0.51
C ASN A 123 10.69 26.30 -0.08
N SER A 124 11.37 25.24 0.37
CA SER A 124 12.78 25.32 0.75
C SER A 124 13.69 25.77 -0.41
N ILE A 125 13.40 25.31 -1.64
CA ILE A 125 14.13 25.74 -2.84
C ILE A 125 13.81 27.20 -3.19
N TYR A 126 12.55 27.61 -3.06
CA TYR A 126 12.12 28.97 -3.35
C TYR A 126 12.82 30.01 -2.45
N GLU A 127 12.95 29.73 -1.15
CA GLU A 127 13.61 30.62 -0.19
C GLU A 127 15.08 30.90 -0.55
N ILE A 128 15.78 29.91 -1.10
CA ILE A 128 17.20 30.05 -1.49
C ILE A 128 17.38 30.44 -2.95
N ALA A 129 16.32 30.67 -3.73
CA ALA A 129 16.41 30.83 -5.18
C ALA A 129 17.32 32.00 -5.63
N LYS A 130 17.40 33.06 -4.83
CA LYS A 130 18.26 34.23 -5.09
C LYS A 130 19.71 34.05 -4.63
N ASP A 131 19.99 33.05 -3.79
CA ASP A 131 21.31 32.78 -3.21
C ASP A 131 21.57 31.26 -3.08
N ALA A 132 21.50 30.56 -4.22
CA ALA A 132 21.63 29.10 -4.29
C ALA A 132 23.09 28.60 -4.18
N THR A 133 23.83 29.12 -3.19
CA THR A 133 25.17 28.67 -2.86
C THR A 133 25.16 27.24 -2.31
N TYR A 134 26.30 26.56 -2.37
CA TYR A 134 26.41 25.19 -1.87
C TYR A 134 26.06 25.06 -0.37
N PRO A 135 26.49 25.96 0.54
CA PRO A 135 26.06 25.94 1.93
C PRO A 135 24.54 26.11 2.10
N ASN A 136 23.92 27.05 1.38
CA ASN A 136 22.49 27.34 1.49
C ASN A 136 21.64 26.16 1.02
N ILE A 137 22.01 25.53 -0.10
CA ILE A 137 21.33 24.31 -0.58
C ILE A 137 21.40 23.19 0.45
N ARG A 138 22.58 22.98 1.05
CA ARG A 138 22.74 21.98 2.10
C ARG A 138 21.91 22.28 3.34
N SER A 139 21.79 23.55 3.73
CA SER A 139 20.93 23.97 4.86
C SER A 139 19.47 23.70 4.53
N ALA A 140 19.00 24.17 3.37
CA ALA A 140 17.62 24.01 2.93
C ALA A 140 17.19 22.53 2.87
N PHE A 141 18.03 21.64 2.31
CA PHE A 141 17.73 20.22 2.25
C PHE A 141 17.75 19.55 3.64
N LYS A 142 18.61 20.03 4.56
CA LYS A 142 18.63 19.56 5.94
C LYS A 142 17.38 20.00 6.70
N GLU A 143 16.91 21.22 6.48
CA GLU A 143 15.67 21.76 7.07
C GLU A 143 14.45 20.99 6.57
N TYR A 144 14.34 20.76 5.25
CA TYR A 144 13.34 19.87 4.65
C TYR A 144 13.33 18.49 5.33
N TYR A 145 14.50 17.85 5.50
CA TYR A 145 14.60 16.57 6.19
C TYR A 145 14.11 16.65 7.65
N ASN A 146 14.54 17.65 8.40
CA ASN A 146 14.18 17.80 9.81
C ASN A 146 12.67 18.02 10.00
N GLU A 147 12.02 18.71 9.07
CA GLU A 147 10.58 18.93 9.08
C GLU A 147 9.80 17.67 8.70
N ARG A 148 10.20 17.00 7.60
CA ARG A 148 9.43 15.89 7.02
C ARG A 148 9.67 14.54 7.69
N PHE A 149 10.91 14.25 8.09
CA PHE A 149 11.27 12.92 8.61
C PHE A 149 10.44 12.51 9.84
N PRO A 150 10.23 13.37 10.86
CA PRO A 150 9.40 13.00 12.02
C PRO A 150 7.95 12.68 11.65
N GLN A 151 7.39 13.46 10.72
CA GLN A 151 6.01 13.28 10.26
C GLN A 151 5.86 11.99 9.46
N ALA A 152 6.74 11.74 8.49
CA ALA A 152 6.76 10.50 7.71
C ALA A 152 6.94 9.26 8.61
N LYS A 153 7.80 9.37 9.64
CA LYS A 153 8.00 8.31 10.64
C LYS A 153 6.72 8.04 11.43
N ALA A 154 6.07 9.08 11.95
CA ALA A 154 4.82 8.94 12.69
C ALA A 154 3.72 8.30 11.81
N ASP A 155 3.68 8.68 10.53
CA ASP A 155 2.72 8.16 9.57
C ASP A 155 2.94 6.69 9.22
N LEU A 156 4.20 6.26 9.08
CA LEU A 156 4.53 4.86 8.88
C LEU A 156 4.13 4.00 10.09
N GLU A 157 4.44 4.46 11.31
CA GLU A 157 4.08 3.71 12.54
C GLU A 157 2.56 3.66 12.74
N SER A 158 1.83 4.73 12.40
CA SER A 158 0.37 4.73 12.38
C SER A 158 -0.19 3.74 11.35
N SER A 159 0.40 3.70 10.14
CA SER A 159 0.04 2.75 9.09
C SER A 159 0.21 1.30 9.55
N LYS A 160 1.35 0.96 10.16
CA LYS A 160 1.62 -0.37 10.72
C LYS A 160 0.60 -0.76 11.78
N ARG A 161 0.29 0.14 12.71
CA ARG A 161 -0.71 -0.10 13.75
C ARG A 161 -2.09 -0.35 13.15
N MET A 162 -2.50 0.45 12.17
CA MET A 162 -3.78 0.29 11.49
C MET A 162 -3.83 -0.99 10.65
N ALA A 163 -2.74 -1.35 9.98
CA ALA A 163 -2.62 -2.61 9.25
C ALA A 163 -2.73 -3.80 10.21
N SER A 164 -2.04 -3.77 11.35
CA SER A 164 -2.13 -4.80 12.39
C SER A 164 -3.56 -4.96 12.93
N LEU A 165 -4.27 -3.87 13.18
CA LEU A 165 -5.68 -3.89 13.61
C LEU A 165 -6.60 -4.43 12.51
N SER A 166 -6.40 -4.01 11.27
CA SER A 166 -7.24 -4.40 10.13
C SER A 166 -7.03 -5.85 9.70
N SER A 167 -5.83 -6.38 9.92
CA SER A 167 -5.43 -7.75 9.61
C SER A 167 -5.56 -8.71 10.80
N GLY A 168 -6.26 -8.31 11.87
CA GLY A 168 -6.58 -9.20 13.00
C GLY A 168 -5.37 -9.70 13.81
N GLN A 169 -4.22 -9.02 13.75
CA GLN A 169 -2.97 -9.47 14.39
C GLN A 169 -2.92 -9.29 15.92
N PHE A 170 -4.03 -8.97 16.58
CA PHE A 170 -4.09 -9.00 18.04
C PHE A 170 -4.31 -10.43 18.55
N PHE A 171 -3.63 -10.79 19.63
CA PHE A 171 -3.59 -12.09 20.31
C PHE A 171 -4.95 -12.76 20.63
N MET A 172 -6.08 -12.10 20.36
CA MET A 172 -7.43 -12.57 20.72
C MET A 172 -8.06 -13.53 19.70
N PHE A 173 -7.50 -13.67 18.49
CA PHE A 173 -8.02 -14.59 17.45
C PHE A 173 -7.11 -15.80 17.18
N ARG A 174 -6.07 -16.02 17.99
CA ARG A 174 -5.14 -17.15 17.82
C ARG A 174 -5.57 -18.44 18.52
N GLY A 175 -6.76 -18.49 19.10
CA GLY A 175 -7.26 -19.67 19.81
C GLY A 175 -8.75 -19.89 19.58
N GLY A 176 -9.06 -20.96 18.85
CA GLY A 176 -10.34 -21.66 18.94
C GLY A 176 -11.37 -21.29 17.87
N ASN A 177 -11.65 -22.27 17.00
CA ASN A 177 -12.87 -22.46 16.24
C ASN A 177 -14.04 -21.54 16.62
N LEU A 178 -14.42 -20.64 15.72
CA LEU A 178 -15.74 -20.00 15.82
C LEU A 178 -16.80 -21.00 15.34
N PRO A 179 -17.87 -21.22 16.12
CA PRO A 179 -18.93 -22.14 15.72
C PRO A 179 -19.70 -21.56 14.54
N VAL A 180 -20.05 -22.45 13.61
CA VAL A 180 -21.05 -22.20 12.57
C VAL A 180 -22.35 -21.83 13.28
N ILE A 181 -22.85 -20.63 13.02
CA ILE A 181 -24.18 -20.23 13.46
C ILE A 181 -25.12 -20.65 12.32
N GLU A 182 -25.96 -21.65 12.58
CA GLU A 182 -27.09 -22.05 11.73
C GLU A 182 -28.13 -20.92 11.60
#